data_AF-A0A9E3FQX9-F1
#
_entry.id   AF-A0A9E3FQX9-F1
#
_cell.length_a   1.000
_cell.length_b   1.000
_cell.length_c   1.000
_cell.angle_alpha   90.00
_cell.angle_beta   90.00
_cell.angle_gamma   90.00
#
_symmetry.space_group_name_H-M   'P 1'
#
loop_
_entity.id
_entity.type
_entity.pdbx_description
1 polymer ?
#
loop_
_entity_poly.entity_id
_entity_poly.type
_entity_poly.pdbx_seq_one_letter_code
_entity_poly.pdbx_strand_id
1 'polypeptide(L)'
;MAIFKSNPEKAVQRDIDAATANCERLSAKLAEFEQAVARHSDAAKQAALTGDDAELDRAEAAQRAAQDRSATLRTALTAVEQQLEALERKKAGLAKEAVKGSQSPLRRRLQPS
;
A
#
# COMPACT_ATOMS: atom_id res chain seq x y z
N MET A 1 -37.09 11.55 4.32
CA MET A 1 -35.65 11.49 4.02
C MET A 1 -35.10 10.19 4.57
N ALA A 2 -34.63 9.29 3.71
CA ALA A 2 -34.00 8.05 4.15
C ALA A 2 -32.60 8.36 4.67
N ILE A 3 -32.37 8.11 5.96
CA ILE A 3 -31.04 8.17 6.57
C ILE A 3 -30.26 7.02 5.96
N PHE A 4 -29.44 7.29 4.95
CA PHE A 4 -28.42 6.35 4.47
C PHE A 4 -27.42 6.15 5.60
N LYS A 5 -27.71 5.19 6.50
CA LYS A 5 -26.71 4.67 7.43
C LYS A 5 -25.63 4.03 6.57
N SER A 6 -24.51 4.74 6.36
CA SER A 6 -23.31 4.16 5.76
C SER A 6 -22.99 2.87 6.49
N ASN A 7 -23.11 1.73 5.79
CA ASN A 7 -22.73 0.44 6.36
C ASN A 7 -21.21 0.49 6.60
N PRO A 8 -20.73 0.47 7.86
CA PRO A 8 -19.31 0.58 8.18
C PRO A 8 -18.49 -0.53 7.51
N GLU A 9 -19.08 -1.71 7.28
CA GLU A 9 -18.44 -2.80 6.56
C GLU A 9 -18.18 -2.45 5.08
N LYS A 10 -19.16 -1.84 4.41
CA LYS A 10 -19.02 -1.37 3.02
C LYS A 10 -18.07 -0.17 2.89
N ALA A 11 -17.89 0.61 3.96
CA ALA A 11 -16.89 1.67 3.99
C ALA A 11 -15.48 1.07 4.11
N VAL A 12 -15.25 0.19 5.09
CA VAL A 12 -13.96 -0.49 5.28
C VAL A 12 -13.57 -1.31 4.05
N GLN A 13 -14.52 -1.98 3.38
CA GLN A 13 -14.20 -2.69 2.13
C GLN A 13 -13.70 -1.75 1.03
N ARG A 14 -14.34 -0.60 0.83
CA ARG A 14 -13.90 0.39 -0.16
C ARG A 14 -12.50 0.93 0.16
N ASP A 15 -12.20 1.13 1.44
CA ASP A 15 -10.87 1.56 1.87
C ASP A 15 -9.81 0.47 1.63
N ILE A 16 -10.15 -0.81 1.84
CA ILE A 16 -9.28 -1.95 1.49
C ILE A 16 -9.00 -1.97 -0.01
N ASP A 17 -10.05 -1.90 -0.85
CA ASP A 17 -9.90 -1.92 -2.30
C ASP A 17 -9.00 -0.77 -2.79
N ALA A 18 -9.17 0.43 -2.21
CA ALA A 18 -8.34 1.59 -2.51
C ALA A 18 -6.89 1.44 -2.05
N ALA A 19 -6.65 0.84 -0.87
CA ALA A 19 -5.31 0.56 -0.37
C ALA A 19 -4.60 -0.50 -1.23
N THR A 20 -5.29 -1.56 -1.63
CA THR A 20 -4.77 -2.59 -2.55
C THR A 20 -4.36 -1.98 -3.89
N ALA A 21 -5.22 -1.17 -4.51
CA ALA A 21 -4.89 -0.49 -5.76
C ALA A 21 -3.68 0.46 -5.62
N ASN A 22 -3.52 1.09 -4.45
CA ASN A 22 -2.34 1.90 -4.16
C ASN A 22 -1.07 1.06 -4.02
N CYS A 23 -1.11 -0.10 -3.35
CA CYS A 23 0.03 -1.02 -3.29
C CYS A 23 0.45 -1.44 -4.70
N GLU A 24 -0.49 -1.91 -5.54
CA GLU A 24 -0.20 -2.33 -6.91
C GLU A 24 0.48 -1.21 -7.72
N ARG A 25 -0.09 0.01 -7.66
CA ARG A 25 0.46 1.17 -8.35
C ARG A 25 1.86 1.55 -7.84
N LEU A 26 2.08 1.52 -6.53
CA LEU A 26 3.39 1.86 -5.94
C LEU A 26 4.44 0.79 -6.28
N SER A 27 4.08 -0.49 -6.23
CA SER A 27 4.94 -1.61 -6.62
C SER A 27 5.34 -1.54 -8.09
N ALA A 28 4.39 -1.23 -8.99
CA ALA A 28 4.69 -1.03 -10.41
C ALA A 28 5.69 0.12 -10.63
N LYS A 29 5.45 1.27 -9.99
CA LYS A 29 6.39 2.40 -10.07
C LYS A 29 7.76 2.08 -9.48
N LEU A 30 7.80 1.34 -8.38
CA LEU A 30 9.07 0.94 -7.77
C LEU A 30 9.89 0.09 -8.75
N ALA A 31 9.26 -0.88 -9.43
CA ALA A 31 9.92 -1.69 -10.44
C ALA A 31 10.47 -0.85 -11.61
N GLU A 32 9.74 0.17 -12.06
CA GLU A 32 10.21 1.11 -13.10
C GLU A 32 11.48 1.86 -12.66
N PHE A 33 11.53 2.36 -11.42
CA PHE A 33 12.70 3.07 -10.90
C PHE A 33 13.88 2.12 -10.63
N GLU A 34 13.63 0.89 -10.20
CA GLU A 34 14.69 -0.12 -10.07
C GLU A 34 15.32 -0.46 -11.43
N GLN A 35 14.51 -0.57 -12.49
CA GLN A 35 15.02 -0.70 -13.86
C GLN A 35 15.75 0.57 -14.32
N ALA A 36 15.30 1.76 -13.95
CA ALA A 36 16.00 3.01 -14.25
C ALA A 36 17.38 3.06 -13.58
N VAL A 37 17.50 2.63 -12.32
CA VAL A 37 18.80 2.54 -11.62
C VAL A 37 19.77 1.65 -12.39
N ALA A 38 19.33 0.48 -12.85
CA ALA A 38 20.17 -0.42 -13.64
C ALA A 38 20.63 0.24 -14.95
N ARG A 39 19.70 0.87 -15.69
CA ARG A 39 20.00 1.57 -16.95
C ARG A 39 21.00 2.71 -16.76
N HIS A 40 20.82 3.55 -15.74
CA HIS A 40 21.72 4.67 -15.46
C HIS A 40 23.10 4.20 -14.99
N SER A 41 23.16 3.13 -14.19
CA SER A 41 24.42 2.46 -13.84
C SER A 41 25.17 1.98 -15.08
N ASP A 42 24.47 1.36 -16.04
CA ASP A 42 25.12 0.88 -17.26
C ASP A 42 25.55 2.02 -18.17
N ALA A 43 24.76 3.11 -18.26
CA ALA A 43 25.15 4.32 -18.97
C ALA A 43 26.40 4.97 -18.36
N ALA A 44 26.48 5.08 -17.02
CA ALA A 44 27.64 5.60 -16.32
C ALA A 44 28.89 4.74 -16.59
N LYS A 45 28.77 3.41 -16.55
CA LYS A 45 29.87 2.50 -16.92
C LYS A 45 30.35 2.74 -18.35
N GLN A 46 29.43 2.90 -19.31
CA GLN A 46 29.81 3.16 -20.70
C GLN A 46 30.50 4.51 -20.86
N ALA A 47 29.97 5.56 -20.23
CA ALA A 47 30.58 6.89 -20.27
C ALA A 47 32.01 6.89 -19.67
N ALA A 48 32.22 6.16 -18.57
CA ALA A 48 33.54 5.98 -17.97
C ALA A 48 34.51 5.25 -18.90
N LEU A 49 34.04 4.24 -19.65
CA LEU A 49 34.86 3.52 -20.64
C LEU A 49 35.25 4.39 -21.83
N THR A 50 34.37 5.31 -22.24
CA THR A 50 34.63 6.23 -23.36
C THR A 50 35.37 7.50 -22.95
N GLY A 51 35.53 7.76 -21.65
CA GLY A 51 36.09 9.01 -21.12
C GLY A 51 35.20 10.23 -21.35
N ASP A 52 33.88 10.03 -21.46
CA ASP A 52 32.91 11.13 -21.56
C ASP A 52 32.46 11.54 -20.16
N ASP A 53 33.25 12.40 -19.52
CA ASP A 53 33.00 12.85 -18.14
C ASP A 53 31.65 13.58 -18.00
N ALA A 54 31.20 14.27 -19.05
CA ALA A 54 29.93 14.98 -19.03
C ALA A 54 28.73 14.01 -19.05
N GLU A 55 28.82 12.93 -19.81
CA GLU A 55 27.80 11.86 -19.76
C GLU A 55 27.89 11.06 -18.46
N LEU A 56 29.10 10.83 -17.93
CA LEU A 56 29.29 10.14 -16.66
C LEU A 56 28.58 10.89 -15.52
N ASP A 57 28.83 12.19 -15.37
CA ASP A 57 28.19 13.02 -14.34
C ASP A 57 26.66 13.01 -14.47
N ARG A 58 26.13 13.08 -15.71
CA ARG A 58 24.70 13.02 -15.98
C ARG A 58 24.09 11.68 -15.59
N ALA A 59 24.74 10.58 -15.98
CA ALA A 59 24.28 9.23 -15.67
C ALA A 59 24.32 8.94 -14.16
N GLU A 60 25.36 9.38 -13.46
CA GLU A 60 25.47 9.23 -12.00
C GLU A 60 24.42 10.07 -11.25
N ALA A 61 24.18 11.31 -11.68
CA ALA A 61 23.14 12.15 -11.09
C ALA A 61 21.74 11.53 -11.29
N ALA A 62 21.46 11.02 -12.50
CA ALA A 62 20.20 10.32 -12.79
C ALA A 62 20.05 9.03 -11.99
N GLN A 63 21.14 8.25 -11.82
CA GLN A 63 21.15 7.06 -10.99
C GLN A 63 20.82 7.39 -9.54
N ARG A 64 21.46 8.41 -8.95
CA ARG A 64 21.21 8.81 -7.56
C ARG A 64 19.77 9.27 -7.37
N ALA A 65 19.24 10.08 -8.29
CA ALA A 65 17.84 10.49 -8.26
C ALA A 65 16.87 9.29 -8.34
N ALA A 66 17.15 8.29 -9.18
CA ALA A 66 16.34 7.08 -9.27
C ALA A 66 16.41 6.24 -7.99
N GLN A 67 17.59 6.13 -7.35
CA GLN A 67 17.77 5.44 -6.06
C GLN A 67 16.98 6.13 -4.94
N ASP A 68 17.08 7.45 -4.83
CA ASP A 68 16.35 8.24 -3.83
C ASP A 68 14.83 8.10 -4.00
N ARG A 69 14.39 8.08 -5.26
CA ARG A 69 12.97 7.89 -5.57
C ARG A 69 12.50 6.48 -5.22
N SER A 70 13.27 5.44 -5.53
CA SER A 70 12.99 4.06 -5.12
C SER A 70 12.92 3.92 -3.61
N ALA A 71 13.84 4.54 -2.86
CA ALA A 71 13.82 4.52 -1.40
C ALA A 71 12.52 5.15 -0.86
N THR A 72 12.14 6.32 -1.38
CA THR A 72 10.89 7.00 -1.01
C THR A 72 9.66 6.13 -1.31
N LEU A 73 9.63 5.49 -2.49
CA LEU A 73 8.51 4.64 -2.89
C LEU A 73 8.40 3.37 -2.02
N ARG A 74 9.53 2.77 -1.62
CA ARG A 74 9.54 1.63 -0.68
C ARG A 74 8.93 2.03 0.66
N THR A 75 9.35 3.16 1.24
CA THR A 75 8.77 3.64 2.50
C THR A 75 7.27 3.91 2.37
N ALA A 76 6.83 4.51 1.26
CA ALA A 76 5.41 4.74 1.01
C ALA A 76 4.63 3.42 0.86
N LEU A 77 5.19 2.43 0.16
CA LEU A 77 4.58 1.10 0.01
C LEU A 77 4.38 0.43 1.38
N THR A 78 5.43 0.40 2.22
CA THR A 78 5.33 -0.16 3.57
C THR A 78 4.24 0.53 4.41
N ALA A 79 4.09 1.86 4.29
CA ALA A 79 3.03 2.56 5.01
C ALA A 79 1.63 2.16 4.54
N VAL A 80 1.43 1.97 3.23
CA VAL A 80 0.13 1.52 2.68
C VAL A 80 -0.15 0.06 3.05
N GLU A 81 0.87 -0.81 3.06
CA GLU A 81 0.74 -2.21 3.50
C GLU A 81 0.30 -2.29 4.98
N GLN A 82 0.91 -1.49 5.86
CA GLN A 82 0.50 -1.39 7.27
C GLN A 82 -0.93 -0.89 7.41
N GLN A 83 -1.34 0.08 6.59
CA GLN A 83 -2.71 0.58 6.56
C GLN A 83 -3.70 -0.52 6.11
N LEU A 84 -3.33 -1.29 5.09
CA LEU A 84 -4.13 -2.41 4.59
C LEU A 84 -4.33 -3.47 5.69
N GLU A 85 -3.27 -3.89 6.37
CA GLU A 85 -3.37 -4.82 7.50
C GLU A 85 -4.31 -4.30 8.61
N ALA A 86 -4.23 -3.00 8.93
CA ALA A 86 -5.09 -2.39 9.94
C ALA A 86 -6.57 -2.40 9.51
N LEU A 87 -6.85 -2.14 8.23
CA LEU A 87 -8.22 -2.19 7.68
C LEU A 87 -8.77 -3.62 7.65
N GLU A 88 -7.95 -4.60 7.29
CA GLU A 88 -8.34 -6.02 7.30
C GLU A 88 -8.66 -6.50 8.73
N ARG A 89 -7.84 -6.14 9.72
CA ARG A 89 -8.11 -6.42 11.14
C ARG A 89 -9.42 -5.75 11.59
N LYS A 90 -9.66 -4.50 11.18
CA LYS A 90 -10.90 -3.78 11.47
C LYS A 90 -12.12 -4.47 10.88
N LYS A 91 -12.04 -4.94 9.62
CA LYS A 91 -13.11 -5.70 8.95
C LYS A 91 -13.42 -6.99 9.71
N ALA A 92 -12.38 -7.74 10.12
CA ALA A 92 -12.55 -8.95 10.91
C ALA A 92 -13.19 -8.68 12.28
N GLY A 93 -12.86 -7.55 12.93
CA GLY A 93 -13.49 -7.10 14.17
C GLY A 93 -14.99 -6.83 14.02
N LEU A 94 -15.39 -6.11 12.96
CA LEU A 94 -16.80 -5.84 12.65
C LEU A 94 -17.60 -7.14 12.42
N ALA A 95 -17.01 -8.11 11.71
CA ALA A 95 -17.62 -9.41 11.49
C ALA A 95 -17.85 -10.18 12.81
N LYS A 96 -16.89 -10.16 13.74
CA LYS A 96 -17.01 -10.81 15.06
C LYS A 96 -18.12 -10.20 15.91
N GLU A 97 -18.24 -8.87 15.95
CA GLU A 97 -19.30 -8.18 16.69
C GLU A 97 -20.69 -8.47 16.11
N ALA A 98 -20.81 -8.57 14.78
CA ALA A 98 -22.06 -8.96 14.12
C ALA A 98 -22.52 -10.38 14.51
N VAL A 99 -21.58 -11.32 14.65
CA VAL A 99 -21.86 -12.69 15.11
C VAL A 99 -22.27 -12.71 16.59
N LYS A 100 -21.61 -11.93 17.46
CA LYS A 100 -21.94 -11.85 18.89
C LYS A 100 -23.29 -11.18 19.17
N GLY A 101 -23.63 -10.14 18.41
CA GLY A 101 -24.93 -9.48 18.46
C GLY A 101 -26.09 -10.36 18.02
N SER A 102 -25.87 -11.23 17.02
CA SER A 102 -26.88 -12.16 16.51
C SER A 102 -27.10 -13.40 17.41
N GLN A 103 -26.13 -13.77 18.25
CA GLN A 103 -26.27 -14.87 19.22
C GLN A 103 -26.91 -14.47 20.57
N SER A 104 -27.20 -13.18 20.80
CA SER A 104 -27.65 -12.67 22.10
C SER A 104 -29.17 -12.58 22.42
N PRO A 105 -30.15 -13.16 21.68
CA PRO A 105 -31.57 -13.04 22.09
C PRO A 105 -32.16 -14.20 22.93
N LEU A 106 -31.43 -15.25 23.33
CA LEU A 106 -32.04 -16.45 23.97
C LEU A 106 -31.76 -16.68 25.47
N ARG A 107 -31.12 -15.77 26.20
CA ARG A 107 -30.82 -15.94 27.64
C ARG A 107 -31.66 -15.07 28.60
N ARG A 108 -32.90 -14.73 28.24
CA ARG A 108 -33.78 -13.93 29.12
C ARG A 108 -35.24 -14.38 29.19
N ARG A 109 -35.52 -15.67 28.98
CA ARG A 109 -36.81 -16.29 29.31
C ARG A 109 -36.57 -17.66 29.93
N LEU A 110 -36.48 -17.71 31.26
CA LEU A 110 -36.79 -18.86 32.14
C LEU A 110 -36.27 -18.54 33.54
N GLN A 111 -37.01 -17.71 34.28
CA GLN A 111 -37.09 -17.84 35.73
C GLN A 111 -38.56 -18.10 36.04
N PRO A 112 -38.96 -19.33 36.42
CA PRO A 112 -40.27 -19.55 37.01
C PRO A 112 -40.27 -19.01 38.44
N SER A 113 -41.37 -18.33 38.77
CA SER A 113 -41.72 -17.83 40.11
C SER A 113 -42.03 -18.96 41.08
#